data_AF-A0A7Z7BUU4-F1
#
_entry.id   AF-A0A7Z7BUU4-F1
#
_cell.length_a   1.000
_cell.length_b   1.000
_cell.length_c   1.000
_cell.angle_alpha   90.00
_cell.angle_beta   90.00
_cell.angle_gamma   90.00
#
_symmetry.space_group_name_H-M   'P 1'
#
loop_
_entity.id
_entity.type
_entity.pdbx_description
1 polymer ?
#
loop_
_entity_poly.entity_id
_entity_poly.type
_entity_poly.pdbx_seq_one_letter_code
_entity_poly.pdbx_strand_id
1 'polypeptide(L)' 'MSSKTPTPKVVAGGAAGAAVVVIVYVAGLFGLEVPVEVATAAVVLVSFAAGYIVPDRSAGRHAAKESAQR' A
#
# COMPACT_ATOMS: atom_id res chain seq x y z
N MET A 1 -17.76 17.06 -9.91
CA MET A 1 -18.05 15.72 -9.35
C MET A 1 -16.74 15.11 -8.87
N SER A 2 -16.55 14.90 -7.57
CA SER A 2 -15.34 14.23 -7.05
C SER A 2 -15.30 12.77 -7.48
N SER A 3 -14.19 12.34 -8.10
CA SER A 3 -13.92 10.94 -8.42
C SER A 3 -13.78 10.14 -7.12
N LYS A 4 -14.56 9.05 -6.97
CA LYS A 4 -14.48 8.11 -5.85
C LYS A 4 -13.42 7.01 -6.07
N THR A 5 -12.65 7.09 -7.15
CA THR A 5 -11.64 6.07 -7.48
C THR A 5 -10.47 6.20 -6.50
N PRO A 6 -10.13 5.14 -5.74
CA PRO A 6 -8.99 5.15 -4.84
C PRO A 6 -7.70 5.47 -5.60
N THR A 7 -6.79 6.23 -4.99
CA THR A 7 -5.48 6.49 -5.60
C THR A 7 -4.66 5.19 -5.64
N PRO A 8 -3.76 5.03 -6.63
CA PRO A 8 -2.91 3.85 -6.73
C PRO A 8 -2.12 3.56 -5.45
N LYS A 9 -1.72 4.60 -4.70
CA LYS A 9 -1.04 4.47 -3.41
C LYS A 9 -1.92 3.82 -2.34
N VAL A 10 -3.20 4.19 -2.27
CA VAL A 10 -4.15 3.59 -1.30
C VAL A 10 -4.36 2.10 -1.61
N VAL A 11 -4.54 1.76 -2.89
CA VAL A 11 -4.72 0.37 -3.32
C VAL A 11 -3.46 -0.45 -3.01
N ALA A 12 -2.28 0.08 -3.29
CA ALA A 12 -1.04 -0.61 -3.02
C ALA A 12 -0.77 -0.81 -1.52
N GLY A 13 -1.07 0.19 -0.69
CA GLY A 13 -1.00 0.05 0.77
C GLY A 13 -1.94 -1.03 1.31
N GLY A 14 -3.19 -1.06 0.82
CA GLY A 14 -4.15 -2.11 1.19
C GLY A 14 -3.71 -3.52 0.76
N ALA A 15 -3.21 -3.66 -0.48
CA ALA A 15 -2.71 -4.93 -0.99
C ALA A 15 -1.46 -5.42 -0.23
N ALA A 16 -0.56 -4.51 0.14
CA ALA A 16 0.61 -4.78 0.95
C ALA A 16 0.24 -5.36 2.33
N GLY A 17 -0.71 -4.75 3.03
CA GLY A 17 -1.20 -5.26 4.31
C GLY A 17 -1.83 -6.65 4.19
N ALA A 18 -2.68 -6.85 3.16
CA ALA A 18 -3.30 -8.15 2.90
C ALA A 18 -2.26 -9.25 2.62
N ALA A 19 -1.21 -8.94 1.85
CA ALA A 19 -0.13 -9.88 1.59
C ALA A 19 0.57 -10.35 2.86
N VAL A 20 0.85 -9.43 3.80
CA VAL A 20 1.46 -9.80 5.09
C VAL A 20 0.56 -10.72 5.91
N VAL A 21 -0.75 -10.44 5.95
CA VAL A 21 -1.72 -11.30 6.65
C VAL A 21 -1.70 -12.72 6.07
N VAL A 22 -1.68 -12.86 4.74
CA VAL A 22 -1.59 -14.16 4.07
C VAL A 22 -0.29 -14.88 4.42
N ILE A 23 0.85 -14.17 4.44
CA ILE A 23 2.15 -14.74 4.80
C ILE A 23 2.14 -15.26 6.25
N VAL A 24 1.63 -14.47 7.20
CA VAL A 24 1.55 -14.87 8.61
C VAL A 24 0.63 -16.06 8.79
N TYR A 25 -0.51 -16.08 8.10
CA TYR A 25 -1.43 -17.21 8.12
C TYR A 25 -0.76 -18.50 7.60
N VAL A 26 -0.08 -18.41 6.46
CA VAL A 26 0.64 -19.55 5.88
C VAL A 26 1.76 -20.03 6.81
N ALA A 27 2.51 -19.13 7.44
CA ALA A 27 3.54 -19.49 8.43
C ALA A 27 2.94 -20.29 9.60
N GLY A 28 1.76 -19.91 10.08
CA GLY A 28 1.02 -20.65 11.10
C GLY A 28 0.67 -22.09 10.69
N LEU A 29 0.41 -22.35 9.41
CA LEU A 29 0.16 -23.71 8.90
C LEU A 29 1.39 -24.63 9.01
N PHE A 30 2.60 -24.05 9.08
CA PHE A 30 3.86 -24.79 9.28
C PHE A 30 4.29 -24.87 10.75
N GLY A 31 3.45 -24.43 11.70
CA GLY A 31 3.77 -24.41 13.13
C GLY A 31 4.69 -23.26 13.54
N LEU A 32 4.91 -22.25 12.68
CA LEU A 32 5.62 -21.04 13.05
C LEU A 32 4.65 -20.09 13.76
N GLU A 33 4.82 -19.96 15.07
CA GLU A 33 4.02 -19.05 15.88
C GLU A 33 4.59 -17.63 15.74
N VAL A 34 3.83 -16.75 15.08
CA VAL A 34 4.22 -15.36 14.87
C VAL A 34 3.47 -14.50 15.90
N PRO A 35 4.19 -13.84 16.84
CA PRO A 35 3.58 -12.91 17.78
C PRO A 35 2.88 -11.76 17.06
N VAL A 36 1.81 -11.25 17.64
CA VAL A 36 1.01 -10.15 17.06
C VAL A 36 1.87 -8.91 16.83
N GLU A 37 2.83 -8.64 17.70
CA GLU A 37 3.74 -7.51 17.62
C GLU A 37 4.63 -7.61 16.36
N VAL A 38 5.04 -8.82 16.00
CA VAL A 38 5.88 -9.07 14.81
C VAL A 38 5.04 -8.94 13.54
N ALA A 39 3.83 -9.53 13.53
CA ALA A 39 2.92 -9.43 12.40
C ALA A 39 2.53 -7.97 12.10
N THR A 40 2.22 -7.20 13.14
CA THR A 40 1.87 -5.78 13.00
C THR A 40 3.06 -4.93 12.56
N ALA A 41 4.26 -5.19 13.10
CA ALA A 41 5.48 -4.53 12.63
C ALA A 41 5.74 -4.81 11.13
N ALA A 42 5.56 -6.06 10.69
CA ALA A 42 5.69 -6.42 9.28
C ALA A 42 4.68 -5.68 8.40
N VAL A 43 3.41 -5.59 8.81
CA VAL A 43 2.38 -4.82 8.08
C VAL A 43 2.81 -3.36 7.91
N VAL A 44 3.31 -2.73 8.98
CA VAL A 44 3.75 -1.32 8.95
C VAL A 44 4.91 -1.14 7.99
N LEU A 45 5.95 -1.98 8.06
CA LEU A 45 7.11 -1.89 7.18
C LEU A 45 6.74 -2.09 5.71
N VAL A 46 5.90 -3.07 5.40
CA VAL A 46 5.50 -3.37 4.01
C VAL A 46 4.57 -2.28 3.48
N SER A 47 3.67 -1.75 4.30
CA SER A 47 2.82 -0.61 3.93
C SER A 47 3.64 0.65 3.66
N PHE A 48 4.65 0.92 4.49
CA PHE A 48 5.59 2.02 4.29
C PHE A 48 6.38 1.84 2.98
N ALA A 49 6.93 0.65 2.75
CA ALA A 49 7.66 0.33 1.53
C ALA A 49 6.77 0.49 0.28
N ALA A 50 5.51 0.02 0.33
CA ALA A 50 4.54 0.22 -0.75
C ALA A 50 4.28 1.70 -1.02
N GLY A 51 4.13 2.52 0.02
CA GLY A 51 3.98 3.97 -0.10
C GLY A 51 5.18 4.67 -0.73
N TYR A 52 6.39 4.17 -0.48
CA TYR A 52 7.64 4.72 -1.02
C TYR A 52 7.87 4.31 -2.49
N ILE A 53 7.59 3.05 -2.83
CA ILE A 53 7.84 2.50 -4.17
C ILE A 53 6.78 2.95 -5.18
N VAL A 54 5.52 3.12 -4.76
CA VAL A 54 4.41 3.36 -5.68
C VAL A 54 4.37 4.84 -6.09
N PRO A 55 4.62 5.16 -7.38
CA PRO A 55 4.69 6.54 -7.83
C PRO A 55 3.35 7.25 -7.76
N ASP A 56 3.35 8.51 -7.33
CA ASP A 56 2.14 9.33 -7.33
C ASP A 56 1.84 9.91 -8.71
N ARG A 57 1.17 9.12 -9.56
CA ARG A 57 0.77 9.57 -10.91
C ARG A 57 -0.32 10.65 -10.89
N SER A 58 -0.84 11.01 -9.72
CA SER A 58 -1.80 12.11 -9.57
C SER A 58 -1.10 13.47 -9.66
N ALA A 59 0.11 13.60 -9.13
CA ALA A 59 0.89 14.84 -9.17
C ALA A 59 1.22 15.28 -10.61
N GLY A 60 1.64 14.35 -11.47
CA GLY A 60 1.99 14.66 -12.86
C GLY A 60 0.81 15.12 -13.73
N ARG A 61 -0.41 14.65 -13.43
CA ARG A 61 -1.63 15.07 -14.16
C ARG A 61 -2.14 16.46 -13.76
N HIS A 62 -1.86 16.90 -12.53
CA HIS A 62 -2.21 18.27 -12.10
C HIS A 62 -1.25 19.30 -12.71
N ALA A 63 0.06 19.03 -12.72
CA ALA A 63 1.05 19.90 -13.35
C ALA A 63 0.84 20.08 -14.87
N ALA A 64 0.48 19.00 -15.58
CA ALA A 64 0.19 19.05 -17.02
C ALA A 64 -1.11 19.82 -17.34
N LYS A 65 -2.12 19.78 -16.45
CA LYS A 65 -3.35 20.56 -16.63
C LYS A 65 -3.14 22.05 -16.38
N GLU A 66 -2.27 22.41 -15.43
CA GLU A 66 -1.97 23.81 -15.09
C GLU A 66 -1.19 24.52 -16.21
N SER A 67 -0.31 23.80 -16.90
CA SER A 67 0.49 24.35 -18.02
C SER A 67 -0.30 24.43 -19.34
N ALA A 68 -1.33 23.58 -19.53
CA ALA A 68 -2.25 23.70 -20.66
C ALA A 68 -3.29 24.82 -20.50
N GLN A 69 -3.36 25.43 -19.32
CA GLN A 69 -4.34 26.48 -18.98
C GLN A 69 -3.71 27.89 -18.89
N ARG A 70 -2.41 28.02 -19.17
CA ARG A 70 -1.67 29.28 -19.34
C ARG A 70 -1.43 29.55 -20.81
#